data_AF-A0A1F3MCN2-F1
#
_entry.id   AF-A0A1F3MCN2-F1
#
_cell.length_a   1.000
_cell.length_b   1.000
_cell.length_c   1.000
_cell.angle_alpha   90.00
_cell.angle_beta   90.00
_cell.angle_gamma   90.00
#
_symmetry.space_group_name_H-M   'P 1'
#
loop_
_entity.id
_entity.type
_entity.pdbx_description
1 polymer ?
#
loop_
_entity_poly.entity_id
_entity_poly.type
_entity_poly.pdbx_seq_one_letter_code
_entity_poly.pdbx_strand_id
1 'polypeptide(L)'
;MFEDDDEKETDVRDLPIYKKGKEIFEVAHQISLLIPDDNEHLQEINGWMLNDAAQLTVKLAGAHNVGFYDMKMEAATIIRKAAHDLVVHQHSLKEFGFKHTEYFSIIRELIEEYRLLFIDWVSGFDKFEYIIDRWGLFNPPGVGPFDHDPDDDIPFENPLR
;
A
#
# COMPACT_ATOMS: atom_id res chain seq x y z
N MET A 1 2.60 -33.51 -25.68
CA MET A 1 2.10 -32.17 -26.01
C MET A 1 1.51 -31.67 -24.72
N PHE A 2 2.35 -31.05 -23.90
CA PHE A 2 1.88 -30.33 -22.73
C PHE A 2 1.42 -28.99 -23.29
N GLU A 3 0.13 -28.73 -23.22
CA GLU A 3 -0.39 -27.39 -23.46
C GLU A 3 0.15 -26.58 -22.29
N ASP A 4 1.17 -25.77 -22.56
CA ASP A 4 1.56 -24.66 -21.70
C ASP A 4 0.35 -23.71 -21.70
N ASP A 5 -0.58 -23.94 -20.77
CA ASP A 5 -1.54 -22.93 -20.33
C ASP A 5 -0.69 -21.84 -19.64
N ASP A 6 -0.10 -20.96 -20.45
CA ASP A 6 0.44 -19.69 -20.01
C ASP A 6 -0.75 -18.88 -19.46
N GLU A 7 -1.09 -19.11 -18.19
CA GLU A 7 -2.00 -18.28 -17.43
C GLU A 7 -1.50 -16.84 -17.58
N LYS A 8 -2.23 -16.03 -18.35
CA LYS A 8 -1.89 -14.63 -18.54
C LYS A 8 -1.87 -13.97 -17.17
N GLU A 9 -0.68 -13.62 -16.72
CA GLU A 9 -0.46 -12.84 -15.52
C GLU A 9 -1.35 -11.60 -15.57
N THR A 10 -2.23 -11.44 -14.58
CA THR A 10 -3.17 -10.33 -14.53
C THR A 10 -2.39 -9.04 -14.35
N ASP A 11 -2.61 -7.99 -15.16
CA ASP A 11 -1.97 -6.69 -14.92
C ASP A 11 -2.51 -6.11 -13.60
N VAL A 12 -1.64 -5.61 -12.72
CA VAL A 12 -2.02 -4.95 -11.46
C VAL A 12 -3.06 -3.85 -11.68
N ARG A 13 -2.99 -3.15 -12.83
CA ARG A 13 -3.90 -2.06 -13.19
C ARG A 13 -5.33 -2.55 -13.42
N ASP A 14 -5.51 -3.84 -13.67
CA ASP A 14 -6.82 -4.45 -13.83
C ASP A 14 -7.48 -4.83 -12.52
N LEU A 15 -6.70 -4.91 -11.43
CA LEU A 15 -7.22 -5.24 -10.10
C LEU A 15 -8.24 -4.18 -9.64
N PRO A 16 -9.38 -4.60 -9.05
CA PRO A 16 -10.36 -3.68 -8.49
C PRO A 16 -9.77 -2.72 -7.45
N ILE A 17 -8.91 -3.24 -6.56
CA ILE A 17 -8.23 -2.44 -5.53
C ILE A 17 -7.32 -1.36 -6.15
N TYR A 18 -6.59 -1.68 -7.23
CA TYR A 18 -5.76 -0.70 -7.93
C TYR A 18 -6.61 0.43 -8.51
N LYS A 19 -7.70 0.06 -9.21
CA LYS A 19 -8.64 1.02 -9.81
C LYS A 19 -9.24 1.94 -8.75
N LYS A 20 -9.64 1.39 -7.60
CA LYS A 20 -10.14 2.19 -6.47
C LYS A 20 -9.07 3.10 -5.86
N GLY A 21 -7.83 2.61 -5.72
CA GLY A 21 -6.70 3.45 -5.28
C GLY A 21 -6.43 4.61 -6.22
N LYS A 22 -6.54 4.39 -7.54
CA LYS A 22 -6.39 5.44 -8.56
C LYS A 22 -7.51 6.49 -8.46
N GLU A 23 -8.75 6.05 -8.26
CA GLU A 23 -9.90 6.94 -8.04
C GLU A 23 -9.68 7.83 -6.80
N ILE A 24 -9.20 7.25 -5.69
CA ILE A 24 -8.85 8.01 -4.48
C ILE A 24 -7.78 9.06 -4.79
N PHE A 25 -6.74 8.71 -5.52
CA PHE A 25 -5.69 9.65 -5.91
C PHE A 25 -6.22 10.79 -6.78
N GLU A 26 -7.08 10.49 -7.75
CA GLU A 26 -7.71 11.50 -8.61
C GLU A 26 -8.56 12.48 -7.80
N VAL A 27 -9.36 11.99 -6.85
CA VAL A 27 -10.17 12.84 -5.97
C VAL A 27 -9.28 13.67 -5.02
N ALA A 28 -8.27 13.06 -4.40
CA ALA A 28 -7.30 13.78 -3.57
C ALA A 28 -6.58 14.87 -4.37
N HIS A 29 -6.25 14.60 -5.63
CA HIS A 29 -5.69 15.59 -6.54
C HIS A 29 -6.68 16.72 -6.85
N GLN A 30 -7.97 16.45 -7.08
CA GLN A 30 -8.94 17.53 -7.25
C GLN A 30 -9.06 18.41 -5.99
N ILE A 31 -9.03 17.82 -4.79
CA ILE A 31 -9.02 18.57 -3.53
C ILE A 31 -7.75 19.42 -3.42
N SER A 32 -6.59 18.90 -3.83
CA SER A 32 -5.31 19.60 -3.78
C SER A 32 -5.32 20.92 -4.58
N LEU A 33 -6.05 20.95 -5.70
CA LEU A 33 -6.15 22.14 -6.56
C LEU A 33 -6.96 23.27 -5.91
N LEU A 34 -7.72 22.99 -4.85
CA LEU A 34 -8.49 23.98 -4.11
C LEU A 34 -7.69 24.58 -2.94
N ILE A 35 -6.51 24.03 -2.64
CA ILE A 35 -5.67 24.48 -1.54
C ILE A 35 -4.89 25.72 -2.00
N PRO A 36 -4.92 26.83 -1.23
CA PRO A 36 -4.26 28.07 -1.63
C PRO A 36 -2.73 27.93 -1.57
N ASP A 37 -2.04 28.45 -2.59
CA ASP A 37 -0.57 28.36 -2.73
C ASP A 37 0.20 29.23 -1.74
N ASP A 38 -0.44 30.22 -1.13
CA ASP A 38 0.18 31.18 -0.19
C ASP A 38 0.12 30.74 1.28
N ASN A 39 -0.47 29.58 1.58
CA ASN A 39 -0.52 29.00 2.92
C ASN A 39 0.43 27.80 3.04
N GLU A 40 1.62 28.04 3.60
CA GLU A 40 2.68 27.02 3.74
C GLU A 40 2.22 25.77 4.49
N HIS A 41 1.45 25.92 5.57
CA HIS A 41 0.95 24.77 6.34
C HIS A 41 -0.03 23.92 5.54
N LEU A 42 -0.95 24.55 4.80
CA LEU A 42 -1.87 23.81 3.95
C LEU A 42 -1.14 23.13 2.78
N GLN A 43 -0.10 23.76 2.22
CA GLN A 43 0.71 23.16 1.16
C GLN A 43 1.55 21.97 1.66
N GLU A 44 2.07 22.03 2.88
CA GLU A 44 2.74 20.88 3.49
C GLU A 44 1.79 19.68 3.66
N ILE A 45 0.60 19.93 4.22
CA ILE A 45 -0.44 18.90 4.38
C ILE A 45 -0.92 18.38 3.03
N ASN A 46 -1.01 19.25 2.02
CA ASN A 46 -1.35 18.88 0.64
C ASN A 46 -0.34 17.86 0.08
N GLY A 47 0.95 18.11 0.28
CA GLY A 47 2.02 17.19 -0.12
C GLY A 47 1.88 15.82 0.53
N TRP A 48 1.60 15.76 1.83
CA TRP A 48 1.38 14.50 2.54
C TRP A 48 0.13 13.76 2.05
N MET A 49 -0.99 14.48 1.88
CA MET A 49 -2.24 13.91 1.36
C MET A 49 -2.04 13.27 -0.02
N LEU A 50 -1.35 13.94 -0.94
CA LEU A 50 -1.07 13.39 -2.27
C LEU A 50 -0.10 12.21 -2.21
N ASN A 51 0.89 12.25 -1.32
CA ASN A 51 1.81 11.14 -1.11
C ASN A 51 1.07 9.88 -0.63
N ASP A 52 0.23 10.01 0.39
CA ASP A 52 -0.56 8.91 0.95
C ASP A 52 -1.52 8.31 -0.08
N ALA A 53 -2.23 9.16 -0.82
CA ALA A 53 -3.11 8.68 -1.88
C ALA A 53 -2.33 7.91 -2.97
N ALA A 54 -1.12 8.36 -3.32
CA ALA A 54 -0.27 7.65 -4.28
C ALA A 54 0.21 6.29 -3.76
N GLN A 55 0.53 6.17 -2.46
CA GLN A 55 0.99 4.90 -1.87
C GLN A 55 -0.02 3.77 -2.05
N LEU A 56 -1.33 4.06 -2.11
CA LEU A 56 -2.38 3.05 -2.33
C LEU A 56 -2.21 2.28 -3.65
N THR A 57 -1.61 2.90 -4.68
CA THR A 57 -1.39 2.25 -5.98
C THR A 57 0.06 1.82 -6.17
N VAL A 58 1.02 2.65 -5.75
CA VAL A 58 2.46 2.37 -5.95
C VAL A 58 2.89 1.12 -5.20
N LYS A 59 2.46 0.94 -3.95
CA LYS A 59 2.83 -0.24 -3.14
C LYS A 59 2.16 -1.51 -3.64
N LEU A 60 0.93 -1.39 -4.15
CA LEU A 60 0.23 -2.49 -4.78
C LEU A 60 0.97 -2.95 -6.05
N ALA A 61 1.36 -2.02 -6.92
CA ALA A 61 2.15 -2.31 -8.12
C ALA A 61 3.51 -2.96 -7.79
N GLY A 62 4.19 -2.48 -6.76
CA GLY A 62 5.46 -3.06 -6.31
C GLY A 62 5.32 -4.47 -5.73
N ALA A 63 4.19 -4.80 -5.11
CA ALA A 63 3.95 -6.09 -4.47
C ALA A 63 3.27 -7.12 -5.38
N HIS A 64 2.74 -6.70 -6.54
CA HIS A 64 1.90 -7.54 -7.40
C HIS A 64 2.59 -8.82 -7.87
N ASN A 65 3.85 -8.70 -8.28
CA ASN A 65 4.65 -9.82 -8.80
C ASN A 65 5.64 -10.39 -7.77
N VAL A 66 5.52 -10.00 -6.50
CA VAL A 66 6.38 -10.52 -5.43
C VAL A 66 5.76 -11.80 -4.89
N GLY A 67 6.48 -12.92 -4.94
CA GLY A 67 6.01 -14.21 -4.39
C GLY A 67 5.94 -14.21 -2.86
N PHE A 68 6.91 -13.55 -2.22
CA PHE A 68 7.13 -13.63 -0.77
C PHE A 68 6.08 -12.92 0.08
N TYR A 69 5.55 -13.66 1.07
CA TYR A 69 4.55 -13.23 2.04
C TYR A 69 4.99 -12.01 2.84
N ASP A 70 6.21 -12.02 3.37
CA ASP A 70 6.74 -10.99 4.27
C ASP A 70 6.80 -9.63 3.56
N MET A 71 7.32 -9.61 2.33
CA MET A 71 7.36 -8.41 1.48
C MET A 71 5.96 -7.90 1.10
N LYS A 72 5.03 -8.81 0.79
CA LYS A 72 3.62 -8.46 0.52
C LYS A 72 2.93 -7.86 1.75
N MET A 73 3.21 -8.40 2.95
CA MET A 73 2.69 -7.89 4.21
C MET A 73 3.30 -6.54 4.59
N GLU A 74 4.58 -6.29 4.29
CA GLU A 74 5.19 -4.97 4.43
C GLU A 74 4.48 -3.94 3.55
N ALA A 75 4.27 -4.26 2.27
CA ALA A 75 3.54 -3.40 1.35
C ALA A 75 2.10 -3.13 1.83
N ALA A 76 1.39 -4.16 2.28
CA ALA A 76 0.04 -4.04 2.84
C ALA A 76 0.00 -3.12 4.07
N THR A 77 1.04 -3.18 4.91
CA THR A 77 1.18 -2.30 6.08
C THR A 77 1.31 -0.84 5.68
N ILE A 78 2.14 -0.54 4.67
CA ILE A 78 2.29 0.83 4.17
C ILE A 78 1.00 1.35 3.53
N ILE A 79 0.32 0.52 2.73
CA ILE A 79 -0.98 0.87 2.13
C ILE A 79 -1.99 1.22 3.22
N ARG A 80 -2.12 0.38 4.26
CA ARG A 80 -3.06 0.62 5.37
C ARG A 80 -2.72 1.90 6.13
N LYS A 81 -1.44 2.15 6.40
CA LYS A 81 -0.98 3.40 7.03
C LYS A 81 -1.40 4.60 6.18
N ALA A 82 -1.07 4.60 4.89
CA ALA A 82 -1.39 5.70 3.98
C ALA A 82 -2.92 5.95 3.90
N ALA A 83 -3.73 4.90 3.84
CA ALA A 83 -5.18 5.03 3.85
C ALA A 83 -5.71 5.70 5.13
N HIS A 84 -5.12 5.38 6.28
CA HIS A 84 -5.45 6.00 7.55
C HIS A 84 -4.99 7.46 7.61
N ASP A 85 -3.76 7.73 7.20
CA ASP A 85 -3.17 9.07 7.25
C ASP A 85 -3.88 10.03 6.29
N LEU A 86 -4.36 9.54 5.14
CA LEU A 86 -5.22 10.32 4.24
C LEU A 86 -6.49 10.85 4.94
N VAL A 87 -7.09 10.05 5.83
CA VAL A 87 -8.25 10.47 6.63
C VAL A 87 -7.84 11.44 7.73
N VAL A 88 -6.66 11.27 8.33
CA VAL A 88 -6.11 12.17 9.36
C VAL A 88 -5.79 13.54 8.79
N HIS A 89 -5.17 13.62 7.62
CA HIS A 89 -4.79 14.89 6.98
C HIS A 89 -5.97 15.80 6.70
N GLN A 90 -7.18 15.26 6.49
CA GLN A 90 -8.41 16.04 6.39
C GLN A 90 -8.69 16.88 7.64
N HIS A 91 -8.43 16.32 8.83
CA HIS A 91 -8.55 17.06 10.08
C HIS A 91 -7.53 18.19 10.15
N SER A 92 -6.28 17.92 9.77
CA SER A 92 -5.23 18.94 9.70
C SER A 92 -5.60 20.06 8.73
N LEU A 93 -6.07 19.76 7.52
CA LEU A 93 -6.52 20.76 6.54
C LEU A 93 -7.61 21.67 7.14
N LYS A 94 -8.58 21.08 7.86
CA LYS A 94 -9.63 21.85 8.53
C LYS A 94 -9.08 22.78 9.61
N GLU A 95 -8.17 22.30 10.46
CA GLU A 95 -7.58 23.09 11.53
C GLU A 95 -6.80 24.31 10.99
N PHE A 96 -6.15 24.17 9.84
CA PHE A 96 -5.44 25.27 9.16
C PHE A 96 -6.33 26.11 8.23
N GLY A 97 -7.65 25.95 8.31
CA GLY A 97 -8.62 26.86 7.67
C GLY A 97 -9.04 26.50 6.25
N PHE A 98 -8.81 25.27 5.79
CA PHE A 98 -9.33 24.80 4.51
C PHE A 98 -10.87 24.77 4.53
N LYS A 99 -11.49 25.41 3.52
CA LYS A 99 -12.94 25.69 3.54
C LYS A 99 -13.80 24.56 2.97
N HIS A 100 -13.25 23.75 2.08
CA HIS A 100 -14.00 22.74 1.32
C HIS A 100 -14.05 21.38 2.01
N THR A 101 -14.43 21.39 3.28
CA THR A 101 -14.43 20.18 4.13
C THR A 101 -15.50 19.16 3.75
N GLU A 102 -16.48 19.56 2.93
CA GLU A 102 -17.51 18.69 2.37
C GLU A 102 -16.93 17.55 1.53
N TYR A 103 -15.77 17.75 0.88
CA TYR A 103 -15.12 16.69 0.09
C TYR A 103 -14.48 15.59 0.95
N PHE A 104 -14.35 15.81 2.27
CA PHE A 104 -13.76 14.82 3.17
C PHE A 104 -14.63 13.58 3.33
N SER A 105 -15.96 13.70 3.24
CA SER A 105 -16.85 12.53 3.29
C SER A 105 -16.64 11.63 2.07
N ILE A 106 -16.42 12.21 0.89
CA ILE A 106 -16.17 11.47 -0.35
C ILE A 106 -14.93 10.59 -0.21
N ILE A 107 -13.82 11.15 0.26
CA ILE A 107 -12.58 10.37 0.48
C ILE A 107 -12.80 9.27 1.53
N ARG A 108 -13.56 9.52 2.60
CA ARG A 108 -13.85 8.49 3.62
C ARG A 108 -14.64 7.33 3.07
N GLU A 109 -15.65 7.61 2.25
CA GLU A 109 -16.45 6.59 1.57
C GLU A 109 -15.59 5.76 0.60
N LEU A 110 -14.75 6.43 -0.21
CA LEU A 110 -13.83 5.74 -1.12
C LEU A 110 -12.80 4.87 -0.37
N ILE A 111 -12.28 5.34 0.77
CA ILE A 111 -11.37 4.56 1.61
C ILE A 111 -12.07 3.35 2.23
N GLU A 112 -13.35 3.47 2.59
CA GLU A 112 -14.11 2.32 3.10
C GLU A 112 -14.34 1.26 2.00
N GLU A 113 -14.65 1.68 0.78
CA GLU A 113 -14.72 0.77 -0.37
C GLU A 113 -13.36 0.12 -0.65
N TYR A 114 -12.29 0.91 -0.61
CA TYR A 114 -10.92 0.42 -0.77
C TYR A 114 -10.56 -0.61 0.31
N ARG A 115 -10.98 -0.39 1.57
CA ARG A 115 -10.72 -1.29 2.70
C ARG A 115 -11.30 -2.68 2.46
N LEU A 116 -12.48 -2.78 1.84
CA LEU A 116 -13.09 -4.07 1.51
C LEU A 116 -12.27 -4.82 0.45
N LEU A 117 -11.82 -4.12 -0.59
CA LEU A 117 -10.96 -4.68 -1.64
C LEU A 117 -9.56 -5.03 -1.11
N PHE A 118 -9.05 -4.26 -0.15
CA PHE A 118 -7.79 -4.52 0.55
C PHE A 118 -7.83 -5.82 1.34
N ILE A 119 -8.94 -6.10 2.05
CA ILE A 119 -9.09 -7.35 2.79
C ILE A 119 -9.06 -8.55 1.84
N ASP A 120 -9.76 -8.46 0.71
CA ASP A 120 -9.76 -9.51 -0.31
C ASP A 120 -8.35 -9.73 -0.87
N TRP A 121 -7.64 -8.65 -1.23
CA TRP A 121 -6.27 -8.71 -1.74
C TRP A 121 -5.30 -9.38 -0.75
N VAL A 122 -5.30 -8.99 0.53
CA VAL A 122 -4.43 -9.59 1.55
C VAL A 122 -4.79 -11.06 1.82
N SER A 123 -6.07 -11.42 1.69
CA SER A 123 -6.51 -12.81 1.90
C SER A 123 -5.94 -13.79 0.87
N GLY A 124 -5.52 -13.29 -0.31
CA GLY A 124 -4.93 -14.07 -1.38
C GLY A 124 -3.41 -14.31 -1.27
N PHE A 125 -2.74 -13.83 -0.21
CA PHE A 125 -1.30 -14.03 -0.06
C PHE A 125 -0.97 -15.49 0.30
N ASP A 126 -0.03 -16.08 -0.45
CA ASP A 126 0.56 -17.38 -0.08
C ASP A 126 1.42 -17.20 1.18
N LYS A 127 1.19 -18.06 2.17
CA LYS A 127 1.88 -18.05 3.47
C LYS A 127 3.05 -19.02 3.52
N PHE A 128 3.22 -19.84 2.49
CA PHE A 128 4.28 -20.86 2.41
C PHE A 128 5.51 -20.37 1.67
N GLU A 129 5.39 -19.34 0.83
CA GLU A 129 6.51 -18.65 0.19
C GLU A 129 6.84 -17.38 0.99
N TYR A 130 7.93 -17.40 1.76
CA TYR A 130 8.34 -16.27 2.60
C TYR A 130 9.84 -16.31 2.91
N ILE A 131 10.39 -15.17 3.30
CA ILE A 131 11.68 -15.04 3.96
C ILE A 131 11.41 -14.76 5.44
N ILE A 132 12.19 -15.37 6.36
CA ILE A 132 12.01 -15.10 7.79
C ILE A 132 12.36 -13.62 8.07
N ASP A 133 11.32 -12.84 8.39
CA ASP A 133 11.46 -11.49 8.92
C ASP A 133 12.03 -11.55 10.35
N ARG A 134 13.28 -11.15 10.48
CA ARG A 134 14.00 -11.11 11.76
C ARG A 134 13.50 -9.98 12.70
N TRP A 135 12.69 -9.05 12.21
CA TRP A 135 11.94 -8.09 13.05
C TRP A 135 10.63 -8.69 13.58
N GLY A 136 10.14 -9.77 12.99
CA GLY A 136 9.00 -10.55 13.45
C GLY A 136 7.62 -9.92 13.18
N LEU A 137 7.55 -8.89 12.33
CA LEU A 137 6.30 -8.19 12.03
C LEU A 137 5.53 -8.85 10.88
N PHE A 138 6.24 -9.45 9.93
CA PHE A 138 5.67 -9.93 8.67
C PHE A 138 5.80 -11.43 8.46
N ASN A 139 6.20 -12.18 9.48
CA ASN A 139 6.25 -13.64 9.42
C ASN A 139 4.85 -14.26 9.29
N PRO A 140 4.70 -15.34 8.52
CA PRO A 140 3.47 -16.14 8.54
C PRO A 140 3.14 -16.68 9.95
N PRO A 141 1.86 -17.01 10.21
CA PRO A 141 1.46 -17.59 11.48
C PRO A 141 2.25 -18.87 11.79
N GLY A 142 2.88 -18.91 12.97
CA GLY A 142 3.67 -20.06 13.43
C GLY A 142 5.17 -19.97 13.15
N VAL A 143 5.62 -18.93 12.43
CA VAL A 143 7.05 -18.66 12.18
C VAL A 143 7.54 -17.54 13.09
N GLY A 144 8.57 -17.83 13.88
CA GLY A 144 9.23 -16.88 14.77
C GLY A 144 10.45 -16.22 14.13
N PRO A 145 10.84 -15.00 14.57
CA PRO A 145 12.03 -14.32 14.05
C PRO A 145 13.36 -15.06 14.35
N PHE A 146 13.34 -16.01 15.29
CA PHE A 146 14.48 -16.81 15.71
C PHE A 146 14.45 -18.25 15.19
N ASP A 147 13.46 -18.61 14.37
CA ASP A 147 13.43 -19.92 13.74
C ASP A 147 14.61 -20.06 12.77
N HIS A 148 15.10 -21.29 12.63
CA HIS A 148 16.21 -21.60 11.73
C HIS A 148 15.70 -21.58 10.28
N ASP A 149 16.35 -20.79 9.44
CA ASP A 149 16.12 -20.78 8.00
C ASP A 149 17.11 -21.76 7.36
N PRO A 150 16.70 -22.69 6.48
CA PRO A 150 17.63 -23.50 5.71
C PRO A 150 18.70 -22.68 4.96
N ASP A 151 18.38 -21.44 4.57
CA ASP A 151 19.34 -20.53 3.94
C ASP A 151 20.43 -20.02 4.91
N ASP A 152 20.20 -20.09 6.24
CA ASP A 152 21.22 -19.75 7.25
C ASP A 152 22.43 -20.71 7.19
N ASP A 153 22.24 -21.92 6.67
CA ASP A 153 23.29 -22.93 6.53
C ASP A 153 24.12 -22.75 5.25
N ILE A 154 23.70 -21.88 4.33
CA ILE A 154 24.41 -21.63 3.07
C ILE A 154 25.63 -20.73 3.34
N PRO A 155 26.86 -21.20 3.09
CA PRO A 155 28.05 -20.37 3.27
C PRO A 155 27.98 -19.14 2.36
N PHE A 156 28.16 -17.94 2.93
CA PHE A 156 28.25 -16.72 2.13
C PHE A 156 29.53 -16.73 1.27
N GLU A 157 29.38 -16.97 -0.02
CA GLU A 157 30.45 -16.77 -1.00
C GLU A 157 30.47 -15.30 -1.43
N ASN A 158 31.51 -14.57 -1.02
CA ASN A 158 31.70 -13.17 -1.44
C ASN A 158 32.04 -13.12 -2.94
N PRO A 159 31.17 -12.55 -3.80
CA PRO A 159 31.40 -12.52 -5.25
C PRO A 159 32.53 -11.55 -5.67
N LEU A 160 33.15 -10.84 -4.73
CA LEU A 160 34.23 -9.87 -4.96
C LEU A 160 35.60 -10.36 -4.44
N ARG A 161 35.75 -11.64 -4.09
CA ARG A 161 37.04 -12.26 -3.74
C ARG A 161 37.67 -13.02 -4.90
#